data_AF-A0A8J7WH69-F1
#
_entry.id   AF-A0A8J7WH69-F1
#
_cell.length_a   1.000
_cell.length_b   1.000
_cell.length_c   1.000
_cell.angle_alpha   90.00
_cell.angle_beta   90.00
_cell.angle_gamma   90.00
#
_symmetry.space_group_name_H-M   'P 1'
#
loop_
_entity.id
_entity.type
_entity.pdbx_description
1 polymer ?
#
loop_
_entity_poly.entity_id
_entity_poly.type
_entity_poly.pdbx_seq_one_letter_code
_entity_poly.pdbx_strand_id
1 'polypeptide(L)'
;MAADATQEPVAIVLSRAATELRLLKERLERIEHRLEDLYFRKGRPLDADEIRAFQDVDLVVQSTAALADFLEHVAGIPEAYEGNICMRSAIKTVPLRELAERLAGRSDQPGPADDMELF
;
A
#
# COMPACT_ATOMS: atom_id res chain seq x y z
N MET A 1 -35.46 5.99 -2.35
CA MET A 1 -34.90 6.07 -3.71
C MET A 1 -33.39 5.93 -3.59
N ALA A 2 -32.86 4.72 -3.81
CA ALA A 2 -31.43 4.44 -3.73
C ALA A 2 -30.85 4.45 -5.14
N ALA A 3 -30.44 5.62 -5.61
CA ALA A 3 -29.65 5.78 -6.82
C ALA A 3 -28.33 6.39 -6.39
N ASP A 4 -27.27 5.59 -6.42
CA ASP A 4 -25.96 5.93 -6.99
C ASP A 4 -24.95 4.86 -6.54
N ALA A 5 -24.98 3.70 -7.21
CA ALA A 5 -23.85 2.79 -7.19
C ALA A 5 -22.98 3.23 -8.38
N THR A 6 -22.00 4.10 -8.12
CA THR A 6 -21.09 4.60 -9.15
C THR A 6 -20.34 3.40 -9.74
N GLN A 7 -20.72 3.01 -10.95
CA GLN A 7 -20.06 1.97 -11.74
C GLN A 7 -18.94 2.66 -12.51
N GLU A 8 -17.72 2.19 -12.33
CA GLU A 8 -16.57 2.72 -13.05
C GLU A 8 -15.86 1.60 -13.82
N PRO A 9 -15.36 1.85 -15.04
CA PRO A 9 -14.57 0.88 -15.76
C PRO A 9 -13.36 0.43 -14.94
N VAL A 10 -13.05 -0.87 -14.97
CA VAL A 10 -11.92 -1.46 -14.23
C VAL A 10 -10.63 -0.69 -14.55
N ALA A 11 -10.38 -0.36 -15.81
CA ALA A 11 -9.21 0.41 -16.24
C ALA A 11 -9.04 1.75 -15.49
N ILE A 12 -10.14 2.48 -15.27
CA ILE A 12 -10.10 3.78 -14.56
C ILE A 12 -9.77 3.57 -13.09
N VAL A 13 -10.34 2.55 -12.46
CA VAL A 13 -10.08 2.23 -11.05
C VAL A 13 -8.63 1.78 -10.85
N LEU A 14 -8.11 0.94 -11.74
CA LEU A 14 -6.74 0.44 -11.69
C LEU A 14 -5.71 1.55 -11.90
N SER A 15 -5.93 2.45 -12.87
CA SER A 15 -5.04 3.60 -13.11
C SER A 15 -5.01 4.57 -11.91
N ARG A 16 -6.16 4.77 -11.24
CA ARG A 16 -6.20 5.53 -9.98
C ARG A 16 -5.41 4.84 -8.87
N ALA A 17 -5.57 3.52 -8.70
CA ALA A 17 -4.81 2.76 -7.71
C ALA A 17 -3.30 2.79 -7.99
N ALA A 18 -2.89 2.68 -9.26
CA ALA A 18 -1.50 2.85 -9.68
C ALA A 18 -0.95 4.24 -9.29
N THR A 19 -1.75 5.29 -9.50
CA THR A 19 -1.39 6.66 -9.12
C THR A 19 -1.19 6.79 -7.60
N GLU A 20 -2.10 6.24 -6.79
CA GLU A 20 -1.96 6.25 -5.32
C GLU A 20 -0.72 5.48 -4.85
N LEU A 21 -0.37 4.36 -5.49
CA LEU A 21 0.86 3.61 -5.19
C LEU A 21 2.12 4.43 -5.55
N ARG A 22 2.12 5.19 -6.65
CA ARG A 22 3.22 6.11 -6.99
C ARG A 22 3.38 7.20 -5.91
N LEU A 23 2.28 7.77 -5.42
CA LEU A 23 2.31 8.73 -4.33
C LEU A 23 2.83 8.11 -3.01
N LEU A 24 2.48 6.85 -2.75
CA LEU A 24 3.00 6.11 -1.59
C LEU A 24 4.50 5.87 -1.71
N LYS A 25 4.99 5.45 -2.90
CA LYS A 25 6.42 5.29 -3.19
C LYS A 25 7.18 6.58 -2.89
N GLU A 26 6.73 7.72 -3.42
CA GLU A 26 7.39 9.01 -3.15
C GLU A 26 7.44 9.37 -1.66
N ARG A 27 6.41 8.99 -0.88
CA ARG A 27 6.41 9.17 0.57
C ARG A 27 7.43 8.27 1.25
N LEU A 28 7.53 7.02 0.82
CA LEU A 28 8.50 6.05 1.34
C LEU A 28 9.93 6.47 1.04
N GLU A 29 10.21 6.91 -0.19
CA GLU A 29 11.53 7.45 -0.57
C GLU A 29 11.90 8.63 0.33
N ARG A 30 10.97 9.57 0.60
CA ARG A 30 11.25 10.67 1.54
C ARG A 30 11.52 10.20 2.96
N ILE A 31 10.89 9.11 3.41
CA ILE A 31 11.14 8.53 4.74
C ILE A 31 12.53 7.88 4.77
N GLU A 32 12.86 7.09 3.76
CA GLU A 32 14.18 6.46 3.58
C GLU A 32 15.30 7.50 3.65
N HIS A 33 15.25 8.55 2.83
CA HIS A 33 16.25 9.62 2.83
C HIS A 33 16.38 10.31 4.20
N ARG A 34 15.27 10.49 4.92
CA ARG A 34 15.30 11.07 6.29
C ARG A 34 15.92 10.13 7.30
N LEU A 35 15.68 8.82 7.17
CA LEU A 35 16.31 7.81 8.02
C LEU A 35 17.81 7.80 7.77
N GLU A 36 18.24 7.75 6.51
CA GLU A 36 19.66 7.84 6.14
C GLU A 36 20.30 9.08 6.78
N ASP A 37 19.71 10.26 6.60
CA ASP A 37 20.19 11.51 7.20
C ASP A 37 20.34 11.43 8.73
N LEU A 38 19.36 10.86 9.43
CA LEU A 38 19.38 10.72 10.90
C LEU A 38 20.48 9.78 11.38
N TYR A 39 20.74 8.71 10.63
CA TYR A 39 21.73 7.71 10.98
C TYR A 39 23.14 8.15 10.59
N PHE A 40 23.34 8.76 9.42
CA PHE A 40 24.63 9.30 9.00
C PHE A 40 25.08 10.49 9.86
N ARG A 41 24.15 11.34 10.33
CA ARG A 41 24.49 12.45 11.26
C ARG A 41 24.97 11.99 12.62
N LYS A 42 24.67 10.76 13.05
CA LYS A 42 25.15 10.21 14.33
C LYS A 42 26.63 9.81 14.29
N GLY A 43 27.28 9.84 13.12
CA GLY A 43 28.72 9.62 12.97
C GLY A 43 29.22 8.24 13.39
N ARG A 44 28.30 7.30 13.70
CA ARG A 44 28.63 5.90 14.00
C ARG A 44 28.44 5.04 12.75
N PRO A 45 29.26 4.01 12.55
CA PRO A 45 28.96 2.99 11.55
C PRO A 45 27.64 2.31 11.90
N LEU A 46 26.86 1.99 10.86
CA LEU A 46 25.64 1.20 11.00
C LEU A 46 25.99 -0.22 11.41
N ASP A 47 25.22 -0.76 12.33
CA ASP A 47 25.28 -2.19 12.63
C ASP A 47 24.49 -3.00 11.59
N ALA A 48 24.63 -4.33 11.66
CA ALA A 48 24.03 -5.22 10.67
C ALA A 48 22.49 -5.19 10.68
N ASP A 49 21.87 -4.90 11.83
CA ASP A 49 20.42 -4.85 11.95
C ASP A 49 19.88 -3.53 11.38
N GLU A 50 20.59 -2.42 11.58
CA GLU A 50 20.31 -1.14 10.91
C GLU A 50 20.42 -1.25 9.39
N ILE A 51 21.46 -1.92 8.87
CA ILE A 51 21.63 -2.14 7.44
C ILE A 51 20.48 -2.98 6.87
N ARG A 52 20.05 -4.05 7.56
CA ARG A 52 18.89 -4.84 7.13
C ARG A 52 17.61 -4.01 7.12
N ALA A 53 17.41 -3.15 8.13
CA ALA A 53 16.23 -2.29 8.16
C ALA A 53 16.17 -1.34 6.95
N PHE A 54 17.31 -0.80 6.50
CA PHE A 54 17.36 -0.01 5.26
C PHE A 54 17.04 -0.84 4.02
N GLN A 55 17.56 -2.07 3.93
CA GLN A 55 17.25 -2.98 2.83
C GLN A 55 15.77 -3.36 2.78
N ASP A 56 15.14 -3.57 3.93
CA ASP A 56 13.71 -3.84 4.02
C ASP A 56 12.89 -2.63 3.54
N VAL A 57 13.31 -1.41 3.87
CA VAL A 57 12.67 -0.17 3.38
C VAL A 57 12.80 -0.05 1.85
N ASP A 58 14.00 -0.24 1.31
CA ASP A 58 14.24 -0.22 -0.14
C ASP A 58 13.38 -1.27 -0.87
N LEU A 59 13.32 -2.50 -0.34
CA LEU A 59 12.47 -3.56 -0.88
C LEU A 59 10.99 -3.14 -0.92
N VAL A 60 10.49 -2.45 0.12
CA VAL A 60 9.12 -1.93 0.15
C VAL A 60 8.91 -0.82 -0.89
N VAL A 61 9.89 0.07 -1.09
CA VAL A 61 9.85 1.11 -2.14
C VAL A 61 9.75 0.46 -3.52
N GLN A 62 10.64 -0.50 -3.80
CA GLN A 62 10.69 -1.21 -5.09
C GLN A 62 9.42 -2.02 -5.34
N SER A 63 8.92 -2.73 -4.32
CA SER A 63 7.69 -3.51 -4.43
C SER A 63 6.47 -2.62 -4.69
N THR A 64 6.40 -1.45 -4.04
CA THR A 64 5.32 -0.47 -4.27
C THR A 64 5.35 0.07 -5.70
N ALA A 65 6.55 0.34 -6.24
CA ALA A 65 6.73 0.76 -7.62
C ALA A 65 6.30 -0.34 -8.61
N ALA A 66 6.75 -1.58 -8.41
CA ALA A 66 6.39 -2.71 -9.25
C ALA A 66 4.88 -2.98 -9.28
N LEU A 67 4.20 -2.84 -8.13
CA LEU A 67 2.74 -2.95 -8.06
C LEU A 67 2.05 -1.82 -8.84
N ALA A 68 2.54 -0.59 -8.74
CA ALA A 68 1.98 0.52 -9.51
C ALA A 68 2.09 0.26 -11.02
N ASP A 69 3.26 -0.19 -11.49
CA ASP A 69 3.49 -0.49 -12.90
C ASP A 69 2.65 -1.69 -13.38
N PHE A 70 2.48 -2.71 -12.53
CA PHE A 70 1.57 -3.83 -12.83
C PHE A 70 0.12 -3.35 -13.01
N LEU A 71 -0.39 -2.52 -12.10
CA LEU A 71 -1.77 -2.02 -12.21
C LEU A 71 -1.96 -1.12 -13.43
N GLU A 72 -0.97 -0.30 -13.78
CA GLU A 72 -0.98 0.51 -15.00
C GLU A 72 -1.00 -0.38 -16.26
N HIS A 73 -0.19 -1.44 -16.26
CA HIS A 73 -0.16 -2.40 -17.36
C HIS A 73 -1.51 -3.09 -17.56
N VAL A 74 -2.13 -3.56 -16.47
CA VAL A 74 -3.46 -4.19 -16.51
C VAL A 74 -4.53 -3.17 -16.93
N ALA A 75 -4.44 -1.92 -16.49
CA ALA A 75 -5.35 -0.85 -16.91
C ALA A 75 -5.30 -0.58 -18.42
N GLY A 76 -4.14 -0.80 -19.06
CA GLY A 76 -3.95 -0.64 -20.51
C GLY A 76 -4.49 -1.79 -21.36
N ILE A 77 -4.93 -2.90 -20.75
CA ILE A 77 -5.50 -4.05 -21.47
C ILE A 77 -6.93 -3.71 -21.92
N PRO A 78 -7.31 -3.89 -23.20
CA PRO A 78 -8.64 -3.52 -23.72
C PRO A 78 -9.81 -4.09 -22.91
N GLU A 79 -9.69 -5.33 -22.44
CA GLU A 79 -10.68 -6.03 -21.64
C GLU A 79 -10.95 -5.35 -20.28
N ALA A 80 -10.00 -4.57 -19.76
CA ALA A 80 -10.19 -3.78 -18.54
C ALA A 80 -11.16 -2.60 -18.74
N TYR A 81 -11.46 -2.21 -19.99
CA TYR A 81 -12.49 -1.21 -20.29
C TYR A 81 -13.89 -1.81 -20.44
N GLU A 82 -13.98 -3.13 -20.64
CA GLU A 82 -15.25 -3.85 -20.80
C GLU A 82 -15.86 -4.22 -19.44
N GLY A 83 -15.02 -4.43 -18.42
CA GLY A 83 -15.44 -4.68 -17.05
C GLY A 83 -15.80 -3.40 -16.30
N ASN A 84 -16.86 -3.45 -15.48
CA ASN A 84 -17.22 -2.38 -14.54
C ASN A 84 -17.11 -2.85 -13.09
N ILE A 85 -16.66 -1.94 -12.22
CA ILE A 85 -16.58 -2.14 -10.77
C ILE A 85 -17.62 -1.27 -10.08
N CYS A 86 -18.41 -1.89 -9.20
CA CYS A 86 -19.24 -1.16 -8.26
C CYS A 86 -18.35 -0.51 -7.19
N MET A 87 -18.11 0.80 -7.29
CA MET A 87 -17.21 1.51 -6.38
C MET A 87 -17.67 1.44 -4.93
N ARG A 88 -18.99 1.42 -4.69
CA ARG A 88 -19.55 1.28 -3.34
C ARG A 88 -19.20 -0.06 -2.70
N SER A 89 -19.19 -1.15 -3.49
CA SER A 89 -18.79 -2.46 -2.99
C SER A 89 -17.28 -2.54 -2.82
N ALA A 90 -16.52 -2.04 -3.81
CA ALA A 90 -15.06 -2.03 -3.75
C ALA A 90 -14.52 -1.25 -2.53
N ILE A 91 -15.04 -0.05 -2.26
CA ILE A 91 -14.63 0.76 -1.09
C ILE A 91 -14.98 0.07 0.23
N LYS A 92 -16.08 -0.69 0.29
CA LYS A 92 -16.44 -1.48 1.48
C LYS A 92 -15.51 -2.67 1.71
N THR A 93 -14.90 -3.20 0.64
CA THR A 93 -13.95 -4.31 0.71
C THR A 93 -12.51 -3.87 0.93
N VAL A 94 -12.15 -2.64 0.54
CA VAL A 94 -10.84 -2.08 0.88
C VAL A 94 -10.92 -1.54 2.32
N PRO A 95 -10.06 -2.02 3.24
CA PRO A 95 -10.08 -1.61 4.63
C PRO A 95 -9.50 -0.18 4.80
N LEU A 96 -9.80 0.78 3.92
CA LEU A 96 -9.30 2.15 4.00
C LEU A 96 -9.62 2.80 5.35
N ARG A 97 -10.77 2.43 5.94
CA ARG A 97 -11.14 2.86 7.30
C ARG A 97 -10.20 2.26 8.35
N GLU A 98 -9.96 0.96 8.30
CA GLU A 98 -9.07 0.27 9.24
C GLU A 98 -7.61 0.69 9.04
N LEU A 99 -7.22 1.00 7.81
CA LEU A 99 -5.90 1.50 7.43
C LEU A 99 -5.70 2.94 7.92
N ALA A 100 -6.73 3.80 7.81
CA ALA A 100 -6.73 5.13 8.43
C ALA A 100 -6.73 5.07 9.96
N GLU A 101 -7.46 4.13 10.57
CA GLU A 101 -7.48 3.91 12.03
C GLU A 101 -6.11 3.42 12.54
N ARG A 102 -5.47 2.49 11.81
CA ARG A 102 -4.10 2.03 12.08
C ARG A 102 -3.08 3.16 11.95
N LEU A 103 -3.16 3.98 10.89
CA LEU A 103 -2.28 5.14 10.70
C LEU A 103 -2.51 6.24 11.75
N ALA A 104 -3.72 6.36 12.29
CA ALA A 104 -4.05 7.25 13.39
C ALA A 104 -3.59 6.71 14.77
N GLY A 105 -2.86 5.59 14.81
CA GLY A 105 -2.33 5.00 16.04
C GLY A 105 -3.37 4.26 16.89
N ARG A 106 -4.57 3.99 16.33
CA ARG A 106 -5.56 3.11 16.95
C ARG A 106 -5.28 1.69 16.48
N SER A 107 -4.24 1.09 17.03
CA SER A 107 -4.05 -0.36 16.93
C SER A 107 -5.21 -1.03 17.66
N ASP A 108 -6.13 -1.61 16.89
CA ASP A 108 -7.04 -2.61 17.43
C ASP A 108 -6.17 -3.72 18.01
N GLN A 109 -6.44 -4.08 19.26
CA GLN A 109 -5.67 -5.12 19.94
C GLN A 109 -5.78 -6.42 19.13
N PRO A 110 -4.72 -7.24 19.05
CA PRO A 110 -4.88 -8.59 18.56
C PRO A 110 -5.91 -9.30 19.44
N GLY A 111 -7.05 -9.66 18.86
CA GLY A 111 -7.98 -10.60 19.47
C GLY A 111 -7.25 -11.89 19.87
N PRO A 112 -7.70 -12.58 20.92
CA PRO A 112 -6.95 -13.64 21.57
C PRO A 112 -6.55 -14.73 20.57
N ALA A 113 -5.30 -15.18 20.71
CA ALA A 113 -4.83 -16.41 20.12
C ALA A 113 -5.74 -17.57 20.55
N ASP A 114 -6.53 -18.05 19.61
CA ASP A 114 -7.30 -19.29 19.62
C ASP A 114 -7.21 -19.75 18.15
N ASP A 115 -6.51 -20.82 17.76
CA ASP A 115 -6.29 -22.05 18.47
C ASP A 115 -4.98 -22.71 18.01
N MET A 116 -4.37 -23.45 18.93
CA MET A 116 -3.17 -24.23 18.75
C MET A 116 -3.53 -25.55 18.08
N GLU A 117 -3.57 -25.63 16.75
CA GLU A 117 -3.57 -26.94 16.08
C GLU A 117 -2.13 -27.43 15.90
N LEU A 118 -1.65 -28.09 16.97
CA LEU A 118 -0.64 -29.13 16.89
C LEU A 118 -1.19 -30.31 16.06
N PHE A 119 -0.66 -30.48 14.85
CA PHE A 119 -0.52 -31.79 14.21
C PHE A 119 0.89 -31.90 13.61
#